data_AF-A0A8C8SEC7-F1
#
_entry.id   AF-A0A8C8SEC7-F1
#
_cell.length_a   1.000
_cell.length_b   1.000
_cell.length_c   1.000
_cell.angle_alpha   90.00
_cell.angle_beta   90.00
_cell.angle_gamma   90.00
#
_symmetry.space_group_name_H-M   'P 1'
#
loop_
_entity.id
_entity.type
_entity.pdbx_description
1 polymer ?
#
loop_
_entity_poly.entity_id
_entity_poly.type
_entity_poly.pdbx_seq_one_letter_code
_entity_poly.pdbx_strand_id
1 'polypeptide(L)'
;MGSNPREDKENEASSPTASVGHHSLSAPVTHSPKEVWKKGGRMFSVLLAINLVLLACTLVSSGAFNQVAVHDYDVFFMLTIVMLICIAWILFYLLVTAKHQDAILCKDSHAGPVWLRGGLLLFAIFSLMMDVFKTGYYSSFYNCLSAIKIIYPIVQAVFVIIQTYFLWISAKDCIHVHLDATRCGLMLTLTTNLAVWMSAVTDESVHKSHSNSSAEGCNCNTQICQIFQNGYFWLYPFNIEYSLFASAMVYVMWKNVGRLIDHHTHHAHHLKFKLFKRTFFVGIILGLFILVSGLAVLIVYEVQVNDKSQPDKKNEALIMYYIFNIVCLTLMSLVCIGGSIIYRFDKRDMDRHKNPTRTLDVALLMGAALGQYTISYYSIVAVVASKPRDAISALNLTYSLLMIAQHTFQNIFIIEGLHRQPPEEEHKIDPHRKGVYGLTFVNVNAVSLRVPDGGSALPSPVPESLGAVAIQPSDVVQSIIVPKKVKWRRKFLKEISLFLLLCNVILWIMPAFGARPQFDNDKELNFYGNPMWATIVDICLPFGIFYRMHAVASLLEVYIMS
;
A
#
# COMPACT_ATOMS: atom_id res chain seq x y z
N MET A 1 12.67 70.49 40.55
CA MET A 1 14.13 70.27 40.67
C MET A 1 14.44 69.05 39.81
N GLY A 2 14.88 69.18 38.55
CA GLY A 2 16.23 69.60 38.14
C GLY A 2 17.23 68.55 38.68
N SER A 3 18.13 67.91 37.93
CA SER A 3 18.69 68.11 36.59
C SER A 3 19.77 67.01 36.46
N ASN A 4 20.04 66.51 35.24
CA ASN A 4 21.30 65.81 34.96
C ASN A 4 22.45 66.86 34.91
N PRO A 5 23.67 66.53 35.38
CA PRO A 5 24.86 66.57 34.51
C PRO A 5 25.87 65.43 34.81
N ARG A 6 26.47 64.73 33.83
CA ARG A 6 27.65 65.05 32.97
C ARG A 6 29.03 64.82 33.61
N GLU A 7 29.92 64.26 32.75
CA GLU A 7 31.37 64.49 32.60
C GLU A 7 32.29 63.96 33.75
N ASP A 8 33.51 63.43 33.56
CA ASP A 8 34.40 63.29 32.41
C ASP A 8 35.70 62.52 32.78
N LYS A 9 36.50 62.19 31.75
CA LYS A 9 37.98 61.98 31.71
C LYS A 9 38.56 60.60 32.07
N GLU A 10 39.12 59.85 31.11
CA GLU A 10 40.42 59.99 30.40
C GLU A 10 41.64 59.58 31.25
N ASN A 11 42.33 58.50 30.83
CA ASN A 11 43.76 58.54 30.52
C ASN A 11 44.25 57.27 29.79
N GLU A 12 44.77 57.52 28.58
CA GLU A 12 45.83 56.81 27.83
C GLU A 12 47.07 56.50 28.71
N ALA A 13 48.08 55.67 28.43
CA ALA A 13 48.52 54.75 27.37
C ALA A 13 49.61 53.87 28.05
N SER A 14 49.91 52.63 27.64
CA SER A 14 51.05 52.32 26.76
C SER A 14 51.23 50.80 26.60
N SER A 15 51.55 50.41 25.36
CA SER A 15 51.78 49.09 24.75
C SER A 15 53.14 48.44 25.09
N PRO A 16 53.58 47.31 24.48
CA PRO A 16 52.92 46.03 24.18
C PRO A 16 53.80 44.80 24.57
N THR A 17 53.22 43.62 24.80
CA THR A 17 53.93 42.35 24.60
C THR A 17 53.00 41.27 24.08
N ALA A 18 53.48 40.64 23.00
CA ALA A 18 52.78 39.64 22.22
C ALA A 18 52.60 38.31 22.98
N SER A 19 51.40 37.74 22.90
CA SER A 19 51.25 36.28 22.86
C SER A 19 50.01 35.91 22.06
N VAL A 20 50.25 35.08 21.05
CA VAL A 20 49.27 34.53 20.12
C VAL A 20 48.50 33.42 20.83
N GLY A 21 47.18 33.56 20.94
CA GLY A 21 46.28 32.54 21.47
C GLY A 21 44.93 32.63 20.77
N HIS A 22 44.62 31.64 19.94
CA HIS A 22 43.32 31.47 19.29
C HIS A 22 42.19 31.40 20.33
N HIS A 23 41.37 32.44 20.41
CA HIS A 23 40.06 32.38 21.06
C HIS A 23 38.97 32.13 20.00
N SER A 24 38.48 30.90 20.01
CA SER A 24 37.20 30.49 19.43
C SER A 24 36.08 31.27 20.13
N LEU A 25 35.32 32.05 19.36
CA LEU A 25 34.09 32.67 19.82
C LEU A 25 33.01 31.58 19.95
N SER A 26 32.86 31.02 21.15
CA SER A 26 31.73 30.20 21.53
C SER A 26 30.49 31.07 21.65
N ALA A 27 29.56 30.96 20.69
CA ALA A 27 28.21 31.46 20.85
C ALA A 27 27.48 30.60 21.90
N PRO A 28 26.75 31.20 22.87
CA PRO A 28 25.98 30.43 23.83
C PRO A 28 24.76 29.80 23.13
N VAL A 29 24.75 28.47 23.09
CA VAL A 29 23.57 27.68 22.76
C VAL A 29 22.63 27.74 23.96
N THR A 30 21.57 28.53 23.87
CA THR A 30 20.41 28.40 24.76
C THR A 30 19.10 28.50 23.98
N HIS A 31 18.30 27.44 24.18
CA HIS A 31 16.84 27.29 24.03
C HIS A 31 16.37 26.22 23.04
N SER A 32 16.41 24.97 23.52
CA SER A 32 15.31 24.03 23.33
C SER A 32 14.14 24.43 24.27
N PRO A 33 12.96 24.73 23.69
CA PRO A 33 11.78 23.93 24.02
C PRO A 33 10.87 23.66 22.78
N LYS A 34 11.43 23.56 21.58
CA LYS A 34 10.63 23.37 20.35
C LYS A 34 10.01 21.98 20.16
N GLU A 35 10.41 20.97 20.94
CA GLU A 35 9.92 19.60 20.76
C GLU A 35 8.57 19.31 21.46
N VAL A 36 8.26 19.99 22.57
CA VAL A 36 7.05 19.72 23.37
C VAL A 36 5.78 20.23 22.65
N TRP A 37 5.86 21.41 22.05
CA TRP A 37 4.72 22.04 21.36
C TRP A 37 4.39 21.35 20.01
N LYS A 38 5.40 20.80 19.32
CA LYS A 38 5.23 20.00 18.08
C LYS A 38 4.36 18.74 18.28
N LYS A 39 4.28 18.20 19.51
CA LYS A 39 3.45 17.03 19.85
C LYS A 39 1.98 17.39 20.12
N GLY A 40 1.69 18.62 20.58
CA GLY A 40 0.33 19.07 20.94
C GLY A 40 -0.65 19.07 19.78
N GLY A 41 -0.31 19.71 18.65
CA GLY A 41 -1.17 19.73 17.47
C GLY A 41 -1.35 18.35 16.80
N ARG A 42 -0.38 17.44 16.95
CA ARG A 42 -0.53 16.05 16.51
C ARG A 42 -1.57 15.32 17.34
N MET A 43 -1.51 15.45 18.67
CA MET A 43 -2.50 14.85 19.57
C MET A 43 -3.90 15.43 19.38
N PHE A 44 -4.02 16.75 19.21
CA PHE A 44 -5.30 17.39 18.92
C PHE A 44 -5.92 16.87 17.61
N SER A 45 -5.14 16.77 16.53
CA SER A 45 -5.64 16.23 15.27
C SER A 45 -6.13 14.79 15.41
N VAL A 46 -5.44 13.95 16.20
CA VAL A 46 -5.86 12.56 16.45
C VAL A 46 -7.13 12.49 17.28
N LEU A 47 -7.26 13.32 18.32
CA LEU A 47 -8.46 13.39 19.14
C LEU A 47 -9.67 13.85 18.32
N LEU A 48 -9.49 14.85 17.44
CA LEU A 48 -10.50 15.28 16.49
C LEU A 48 -10.92 14.11 15.57
N ALA A 49 -9.95 13.36 15.03
CA ALA A 49 -10.21 12.17 14.23
C ALA A 49 -11.08 11.16 14.97
N ILE A 50 -10.69 10.82 16.20
CA ILE A 50 -11.36 9.80 16.99
C ILE A 50 -12.81 10.21 17.25
N ASN A 51 -13.05 11.46 17.66
CA ASN A 51 -14.41 11.94 17.90
C ASN A 51 -15.26 11.92 16.63
N LEU A 52 -14.70 12.31 15.48
CA LEU A 52 -15.41 12.28 14.20
C LEU A 52 -15.67 10.85 13.69
N VAL A 53 -14.72 9.92 13.90
CA VAL A 53 -14.91 8.50 13.56
C VAL A 53 -15.98 7.90 14.46
N LEU A 54 -15.93 8.17 15.76
CA LEU A 54 -16.95 7.68 16.70
C LEU A 54 -18.33 8.22 16.32
N LEU A 55 -18.44 9.50 15.97
CA LEU A 55 -19.68 10.10 15.48
C LEU A 55 -20.17 9.44 14.19
N ALA A 56 -19.29 9.18 13.23
CA ALA A 56 -19.64 8.49 12.00
C ALA A 56 -20.13 7.06 12.29
N CYS A 57 -19.40 6.31 13.13
CA CYS A 57 -19.77 4.95 13.51
C CYS A 57 -21.12 4.90 14.24
N THR A 58 -21.41 5.83 15.16
CA THR A 58 -22.69 5.85 15.87
C THR A 58 -23.84 6.20 14.95
N LEU A 59 -23.69 7.17 14.05
CA LEU A 59 -24.72 7.56 13.08
C LEU A 59 -25.00 6.44 12.07
N VAL A 60 -23.96 5.84 11.48
CA VAL A 60 -24.09 4.75 10.51
C VAL A 60 -24.69 3.50 11.17
N SER A 61 -24.22 3.14 12.37
CA SER A 61 -24.77 1.98 13.10
C SER A 61 -26.22 2.22 13.50
N SER A 62 -26.60 3.46 13.86
CA SER A 62 -27.99 3.78 14.22
C SER A 62 -28.94 3.71 13.03
N GLY A 63 -28.49 4.08 11.83
CA GLY A 63 -29.26 3.95 10.59
C GLY A 63 -29.44 2.51 10.11
N ALA A 64 -28.54 1.60 10.52
CA ALA A 64 -28.62 0.18 10.14
C ALA A 64 -29.70 -0.61 10.90
N PHE A 65 -30.20 -0.10 12.04
CA PHE A 65 -31.20 -0.79 12.86
C PHE A 65 -32.58 -0.15 12.71
N ASN A 66 -33.52 -0.87 12.08
CA ASN A 66 -34.91 -0.44 11.83
C ASN A 66 -35.75 -0.09 13.10
N GLN A 67 -35.20 -0.24 14.31
CA GLN A 67 -35.88 0.10 15.57
C GLN A 67 -35.45 1.46 16.17
N VAL A 68 -34.59 2.22 15.49
CA VAL A 68 -34.05 3.50 15.99
C VAL A 68 -34.57 4.66 15.13
N ALA A 69 -34.82 5.82 15.75
CA ALA A 69 -35.39 7.01 15.10
C ALA A 69 -34.47 7.73 14.09
N VAL A 70 -33.29 7.18 13.78
CA VAL A 70 -32.31 7.77 12.86
C VAL A 70 -32.56 7.21 11.46
N HIS A 71 -32.84 8.09 10.51
CA HIS A 71 -33.13 7.68 9.13
C HIS A 71 -31.92 7.91 8.22
N ASP A 72 -31.87 7.22 7.07
CA ASP A 72 -30.77 7.32 6.08
C ASP A 72 -30.46 8.77 5.65
N TYR A 73 -31.48 9.63 5.61
CA TYR A 73 -31.33 11.03 5.21
C TYR A 73 -30.49 11.85 6.19
N ASP A 74 -30.50 11.50 7.48
CA ASP A 74 -29.71 12.19 8.51
C ASP A 74 -28.21 11.89 8.33
N VAL A 75 -27.89 10.64 7.99
CA VAL A 75 -26.52 10.20 7.68
C VAL A 75 -26.00 10.94 6.44
N PHE A 76 -26.77 10.97 5.36
CA PHE A 76 -26.39 11.69 4.13
C PHE A 76 -26.24 13.20 4.35
N PHE A 77 -27.08 13.81 5.17
CA PHE A 77 -26.98 15.23 5.51
C PHE A 77 -25.66 15.54 6.25
N MET A 78 -25.33 14.75 7.27
CA MET A 78 -24.09 14.93 8.03
C MET A 78 -22.85 14.70 7.17
N LEU A 79 -22.82 13.63 6.36
CA LEU A 79 -21.71 13.38 5.44
C LEU A 79 -21.55 14.52 4.43
N THR A 80 -22.65 15.07 3.92
CA THR A 80 -22.63 16.22 3.00
C THR A 80 -21.95 17.43 3.65
N ILE A 81 -22.30 17.77 4.90
CA ILE A 81 -21.67 18.88 5.63
C ILE A 81 -20.16 18.64 5.78
N VAL A 82 -19.77 17.45 6.23
CA VAL A 82 -18.36 17.13 6.48
C VAL A 82 -17.54 17.14 5.18
N MET A 83 -18.10 16.66 4.06
CA MET A 83 -17.47 16.74 2.73
C MET A 83 -17.27 18.20 2.28
N LEU A 84 -18.26 19.08 2.49
CA LEU A 84 -18.14 20.50 2.17
C LEU A 84 -17.03 21.19 2.98
N ILE A 85 -16.90 20.87 4.26
CA ILE A 85 -15.80 21.38 5.11
C ILE A 85 -14.45 20.87 4.58
N CYS A 86 -14.36 19.61 4.18
CA CYS A 86 -13.14 19.06 3.56
C CYS A 86 -12.79 19.78 2.25
N ILE A 87 -13.77 20.01 1.38
CA ILE A 87 -13.57 20.75 0.12
C ILE A 87 -13.00 22.13 0.41
N ALA A 88 -13.61 22.88 1.34
CA ALA A 88 -13.15 24.21 1.70
C ALA A 88 -11.70 24.20 2.22
N TRP A 89 -11.35 23.22 3.05
CA TRP A 89 -9.98 23.07 3.55
C TRP A 89 -8.98 22.68 2.45
N ILE A 90 -9.32 21.75 1.55
CA ILE A 90 -8.45 21.34 0.44
C ILE A 90 -8.19 22.53 -0.49
N LEU A 91 -9.22 23.32 -0.80
CA LEU A 91 -9.07 24.53 -1.61
C LEU A 91 -8.18 25.57 -0.92
N PHE A 92 -8.36 25.80 0.39
CA PHE A 92 -7.48 26.65 1.18
C PHE A 92 -6.01 26.18 1.12
N TYR A 93 -5.79 24.87 1.25
CA TYR A 93 -4.44 24.31 1.14
C TYR A 93 -3.82 24.57 -0.24
N LEU A 94 -4.55 24.26 -1.32
CA LEU A 94 -4.05 24.38 -2.69
C LEU A 94 -3.81 25.83 -3.11
N LEU A 95 -4.67 26.76 -2.68
CA LEU A 95 -4.61 28.16 -3.08
C LEU A 95 -3.66 28.98 -2.23
N VAL A 96 -3.51 28.65 -0.93
CA VAL A 96 -2.75 29.45 0.03
C VAL A 96 -1.49 28.71 0.48
N THR A 97 -1.65 27.53 1.10
CA THR A 97 -0.53 26.84 1.75
C THR A 97 0.51 26.33 0.74
N ALA A 98 0.07 25.74 -0.38
CA ALA A 98 0.97 25.20 -1.40
C ALA A 98 1.72 26.28 -2.20
N LYS A 99 1.19 27.52 -2.25
CA LYS A 99 1.81 28.65 -2.98
C LYS A 99 2.82 29.44 -2.13
N HIS A 100 2.87 29.23 -0.83
CA HIS A 100 3.77 29.95 0.05
C HIS A 100 5.23 29.52 -0.19
N GLN A 101 6.16 30.48 -0.30
CA GLN A 101 7.59 30.20 -0.42
C GLN A 101 8.07 29.38 0.80
N ASP A 102 8.92 28.38 0.58
CA ASP A 102 9.42 27.42 1.58
C ASP A 102 8.37 26.50 2.25
N ALA A 103 7.13 26.44 1.76
CA ALA A 103 6.11 25.53 2.32
C ALA A 103 6.42 24.04 2.12
N ILE A 104 7.05 23.71 0.98
CA ILE A 104 7.41 22.36 0.57
C ILE A 104 8.93 22.28 0.49
N LEU A 105 9.57 21.95 1.63
CA LEU A 105 11.02 21.88 1.73
C LEU A 105 11.59 20.64 1.02
N CYS A 106 10.86 19.53 1.03
CA CYS A 106 11.27 18.29 0.38
C CYS A 106 10.05 17.49 -0.13
N LYS A 107 10.34 16.58 -1.07
CA LYS A 107 9.39 15.59 -1.59
C LYS A 107 9.83 14.20 -1.17
N ASP A 108 8.95 13.45 -0.52
CA ASP A 108 9.22 12.06 -0.15
C ASP A 108 9.18 11.19 -1.41
N SER A 109 10.34 10.66 -1.81
CA SER A 109 10.48 9.80 -2.99
C SER A 109 9.68 8.49 -2.88
N HIS A 110 9.42 8.02 -1.66
CA HIS A 110 8.66 6.79 -1.41
C HIS A 110 7.15 7.06 -1.30
N ALA A 111 6.73 8.31 -1.06
CA ALA A 111 5.32 8.65 -0.99
C ALA A 111 4.69 8.76 -2.39
N GLY A 112 3.52 8.16 -2.58
CA GLY A 112 2.74 8.30 -3.82
C GLY A 112 3.49 7.89 -5.10
N PRO A 113 3.96 6.63 -5.22
CA PRO A 113 4.55 6.12 -6.46
C PRO A 113 3.56 6.22 -7.63
N VAL A 114 4.07 6.21 -8.86
CA VAL A 114 3.28 6.48 -10.07
C VAL A 114 2.09 5.52 -10.20
N TRP A 115 2.29 4.24 -9.86
CA TRP A 115 1.22 3.24 -9.89
C TRP A 115 0.13 3.54 -8.86
N LEU A 116 0.48 4.07 -7.67
CA LEU A 116 -0.48 4.43 -6.63
C LEU A 116 -1.38 5.56 -7.12
N ARG A 117 -0.79 6.59 -7.73
CA ARG A 117 -1.54 7.70 -8.34
C ARG A 117 -2.42 7.26 -9.50
N GLY A 118 -1.94 6.34 -10.34
CA GLY A 118 -2.71 5.75 -11.43
C GLY A 118 -3.93 4.96 -10.93
N GLY A 119 -3.75 4.16 -9.88
CA GLY A 119 -4.84 3.44 -9.21
C GLY A 119 -5.88 4.39 -8.61
N LEU A 120 -5.45 5.43 -7.90
CA LEU A 120 -6.35 6.46 -7.35
C LEU A 120 -7.22 7.08 -8.46
N LEU A 121 -6.62 7.47 -9.59
CA LEU A 121 -7.35 8.07 -10.71
C LEU A 121 -8.36 7.09 -11.32
N LEU A 122 -7.99 5.82 -11.48
CA LEU A 122 -8.89 4.79 -12.00
C LEU A 122 -10.12 4.61 -11.11
N PHE A 123 -9.91 4.47 -9.80
CA PHE A 123 -11.00 4.33 -8.82
C PHE A 123 -11.87 5.59 -8.74
N ALA A 124 -11.26 6.78 -8.85
CA ALA A 124 -11.98 8.04 -8.91
C ALA A 124 -12.92 8.09 -10.12
N ILE A 125 -12.46 7.71 -11.32
CA ILE A 125 -13.28 7.72 -12.54
C ILE A 125 -14.51 6.81 -12.38
N PHE A 126 -14.33 5.58 -11.90
CA PHE A 126 -15.46 4.66 -11.70
C PHE A 126 -16.39 5.12 -10.56
N SER A 127 -15.86 5.74 -9.50
CA SER A 127 -16.67 6.32 -8.43
C SER A 127 -17.50 7.51 -8.92
N LEU A 128 -16.94 8.38 -9.76
CA LEU A 128 -17.68 9.47 -10.39
C LEU A 128 -18.76 8.97 -11.33
N MET A 129 -18.47 7.92 -12.10
CA MET A 129 -19.48 7.27 -12.91
C MET A 129 -20.61 6.74 -12.01
N MET A 130 -20.27 6.07 -10.91
CA MET A 130 -21.25 5.59 -9.92
C MET A 130 -22.13 6.74 -9.37
N ASP A 131 -21.54 7.88 -9.03
CA ASP A 131 -22.28 9.06 -8.54
C ASP A 131 -23.27 9.61 -9.58
N VAL A 132 -22.91 9.57 -10.86
CA VAL A 132 -23.83 9.92 -11.97
C VAL A 132 -24.99 8.92 -12.04
N PHE A 133 -24.71 7.62 -11.99
CA PHE A 133 -25.75 6.59 -11.98
C PHE A 133 -26.66 6.70 -10.75
N LYS A 134 -26.10 6.93 -9.55
CA LYS A 134 -26.83 7.13 -8.29
C LYS A 134 -27.71 8.37 -8.34
N THR A 135 -27.20 9.47 -8.90
CA THR A 135 -27.97 10.71 -9.09
C THR A 135 -29.13 10.48 -10.06
N GLY A 136 -28.92 9.78 -11.18
CA GLY A 136 -29.97 9.44 -12.14
C GLY A 136 -31.06 8.54 -11.55
N TYR A 137 -30.66 7.56 -10.72
CA TYR A 137 -31.58 6.70 -9.98
C TYR A 137 -32.46 7.52 -9.03
N TYR A 138 -31.86 8.33 -8.15
CA TYR A 138 -32.64 9.14 -7.19
C TYR A 138 -33.45 10.26 -7.85
N SER A 139 -32.97 10.85 -8.94
CA SER A 139 -33.73 11.85 -9.71
C SER A 139 -34.99 11.24 -10.32
N SER A 140 -35.01 9.93 -10.59
CA SER A 140 -36.21 9.24 -11.09
C SER A 140 -37.34 9.19 -10.04
N PHE A 141 -37.02 9.47 -8.77
CA PHE A 141 -37.95 9.47 -7.64
C PHE A 141 -38.05 10.84 -6.94
N TYR A 142 -37.85 11.94 -7.66
CA TYR A 142 -37.81 13.29 -7.07
C TYR A 142 -39.09 13.69 -6.29
N ASN A 143 -40.25 13.13 -6.63
CA ASN A 143 -41.52 13.36 -5.91
C ASN A 143 -41.66 12.52 -4.63
N CYS A 144 -40.81 11.51 -4.49
CA CYS A 144 -40.94 10.39 -3.57
C CYS A 144 -39.87 10.41 -2.47
N LEU A 145 -38.73 11.04 -2.74
CA LEU A 145 -37.55 11.03 -1.88
C LEU A 145 -37.19 12.45 -1.44
N SER A 146 -36.57 12.54 -0.26
CA SER A 146 -36.01 13.80 0.22
C SER A 146 -34.90 14.30 -0.70
N ALA A 147 -34.84 15.61 -0.92
CA ALA A 147 -33.86 16.28 -1.79
C ALA A 147 -32.41 15.95 -1.42
N ILE A 148 -32.14 15.63 -0.15
CA ILE A 148 -30.79 15.27 0.31
C ILE A 148 -30.24 14.02 -0.39
N LYS A 149 -31.09 13.06 -0.80
CA LYS A 149 -30.65 11.87 -1.54
C LYS A 149 -30.10 12.22 -2.93
N ILE A 150 -30.51 13.35 -3.50
CA ILE A 150 -30.00 13.87 -4.79
C ILE A 150 -28.77 14.76 -4.57
N ILE A 151 -28.78 15.60 -3.52
CA ILE A 151 -27.67 16.52 -3.21
C ILE A 151 -26.40 15.76 -2.81
N TYR A 152 -26.55 14.71 -1.99
CA TYR A 152 -25.44 13.90 -1.48
C TYR A 152 -24.48 13.39 -2.58
N PRO A 153 -24.94 12.64 -3.62
CA PRO A 153 -24.03 12.12 -4.65
C PRO A 153 -23.40 13.24 -5.49
N ILE A 154 -24.07 14.39 -5.66
CA ILE A 154 -23.49 15.55 -6.36
C ILE A 154 -22.33 16.13 -5.55
N VAL A 155 -22.51 16.34 -4.25
CA VAL A 155 -21.44 16.83 -3.37
C VAL A 155 -20.31 15.82 -3.27
N GLN A 156 -20.62 14.52 -3.21
CA GLN A 156 -19.63 13.45 -3.23
C GLN A 156 -18.79 13.49 -4.52
N ALA A 157 -19.41 13.66 -5.69
CA ALA A 157 -18.70 13.77 -6.96
C ALA A 157 -17.72 14.96 -6.97
N VAL A 158 -18.17 16.13 -6.48
CA VAL A 158 -17.29 17.32 -6.35
C VAL A 158 -16.14 17.05 -5.38
N PHE A 159 -16.42 16.41 -4.24
CA PHE A 159 -15.40 16.03 -3.26
C PHE A 159 -14.36 15.10 -3.87
N VAL A 160 -14.78 14.03 -4.57
CA VAL A 160 -13.89 13.07 -5.24
C VAL A 160 -13.00 13.76 -6.28
N ILE A 161 -13.54 14.66 -7.10
CA ILE A 161 -12.77 15.42 -8.11
C ILE A 161 -11.67 16.25 -7.44
N ILE A 162 -12.05 17.08 -6.46
CA ILE A 162 -11.13 18.01 -5.78
C ILE A 162 -10.07 17.23 -4.99
N GLN A 163 -10.47 16.18 -4.27
CA GLN A 163 -9.58 15.34 -3.50
C GLN A 163 -8.61 14.56 -4.38
N THR A 164 -9.08 13.99 -5.49
CA THR A 164 -8.20 13.27 -6.44
C THR A 164 -7.14 14.20 -7.00
N TYR A 165 -7.53 15.42 -7.40
CA TYR A 165 -6.58 16.44 -7.86
C TYR A 165 -5.55 16.80 -6.77
N PHE A 166 -6.02 17.03 -5.53
CA PHE A 166 -5.16 17.32 -4.39
C PHE A 166 -4.14 16.21 -4.13
N LEU A 167 -4.58 14.94 -4.06
CA LEU A 167 -3.71 13.79 -3.82
C LEU A 167 -2.75 13.54 -5.00
N TRP A 168 -3.19 13.79 -6.23
CA TRP A 168 -2.35 13.66 -7.41
C TRP A 168 -1.12 14.59 -7.34
N ILE A 169 -1.32 15.82 -6.92
CA ILE A 169 -0.26 16.84 -6.85
C ILE A 169 0.54 16.67 -5.56
N SER A 170 -0.14 16.69 -4.41
CA SER A 170 0.47 16.92 -3.10
C SER A 170 0.80 15.67 -2.28
N ALA A 171 0.53 14.46 -2.79
CA ALA A 171 0.85 13.23 -2.05
C ALA A 171 2.35 13.05 -1.70
N LYS A 172 3.25 13.81 -2.33
CA LYS A 172 4.70 13.78 -2.06
C LYS A 172 5.18 14.89 -1.12
N ASP A 173 4.34 15.85 -0.79
CA ASP A 173 4.78 17.09 -0.16
C ASP A 173 5.07 16.91 1.33
N CYS A 174 6.26 17.33 1.78
CA CYS A 174 6.59 17.44 3.21
C CYS A 174 6.35 18.88 3.70
N ILE A 175 5.16 19.11 4.24
CA ILE A 175 4.69 20.45 4.63
C ILE A 175 5.37 20.92 5.92
N HIS A 176 5.89 22.15 5.90
CA HIS A 176 6.51 22.80 7.06
C HIS A 176 5.78 24.07 7.55
N VAL A 177 4.79 24.53 6.80
CA VAL A 177 3.99 25.74 7.08
C VAL A 177 2.58 25.35 7.51
N HIS A 178 1.94 26.13 8.40
CA HIS A 178 0.60 25.84 8.97
C HIS A 178 0.42 24.38 9.43
N LEU A 179 1.37 23.87 10.23
CA LEU A 179 1.43 22.45 10.62
C LEU A 179 0.14 21.95 11.27
N ASP A 180 -0.43 22.71 12.21
CA ASP A 180 -1.57 22.24 12.99
C ASP A 180 -2.87 22.28 12.18
N ALA A 181 -3.07 23.33 11.37
CA ALA A 181 -4.19 23.40 10.43
C ALA A 181 -4.11 22.30 9.36
N THR A 182 -2.90 22.02 8.85
CA THR A 182 -2.69 20.94 7.88
C THR A 182 -2.95 19.57 8.49
N ARG A 183 -2.50 19.34 9.72
CA ARG A 183 -2.77 18.08 10.45
C ARG A 183 -4.26 17.87 10.70
N CYS A 184 -4.97 18.90 11.13
CA CYS A 184 -6.40 18.80 11.39
C CYS A 184 -7.19 18.53 10.11
N GLY A 185 -6.92 19.25 9.03
CA GLY A 185 -7.66 19.07 7.78
C GLY A 185 -7.33 17.77 7.05
N LEU A 186 -6.08 17.29 7.09
CA LEU A 186 -5.74 15.94 6.61
C LEU A 186 -6.48 14.88 7.41
N MET A 187 -6.54 15.03 8.73
CA MET A 187 -7.22 14.05 9.57
C MET A 187 -8.75 14.09 9.39
N LEU A 188 -9.33 15.28 9.24
CA LEU A 188 -10.72 15.46 8.86
C LEU A 188 -11.02 14.77 7.52
N THR A 189 -10.17 14.97 6.52
CA THR A 189 -10.31 14.33 5.19
C THR A 189 -10.23 12.81 5.30
N LEU A 190 -9.29 12.28 6.10
CA LEU A 190 -9.15 10.84 6.37
C LEU A 190 -10.41 10.28 7.02
N THR A 191 -10.90 10.92 8.08
CA THR A 191 -12.12 10.47 8.77
C THR A 191 -13.34 10.54 7.86
N THR A 192 -13.43 11.55 7.00
CA THR A 192 -14.53 11.69 6.03
C THR A 192 -14.53 10.53 5.05
N ASN A 193 -13.37 10.16 4.50
CA ASN A 193 -13.26 8.99 3.63
C ASN A 193 -13.67 7.70 4.34
N LEU A 194 -13.25 7.50 5.60
CA LEU A 194 -13.66 6.34 6.38
C LEU A 194 -15.17 6.33 6.67
N ALA A 195 -15.77 7.50 6.90
CA ALA A 195 -17.21 7.63 7.12
C ALA A 195 -18.02 7.35 5.84
N VAL A 196 -17.56 7.85 4.69
CA VAL A 196 -18.14 7.54 3.37
C VAL A 196 -18.01 6.04 3.08
N TRP A 197 -16.84 5.44 3.35
CA TRP A 197 -16.63 4.00 3.23
C TRP A 197 -17.58 3.20 4.12
N MET A 198 -17.70 3.54 5.41
CA MET A 198 -18.62 2.87 6.34
C MET A 198 -20.08 2.99 5.87
N SER A 199 -20.51 4.18 5.47
CA SER A 199 -21.86 4.40 4.95
C SER A 199 -22.09 3.59 3.68
N ALA A 200 -21.09 3.47 2.82
CA ALA A 200 -21.20 2.68 1.61
C ALA A 200 -21.36 1.18 1.97
N VAL A 201 -20.55 0.67 2.87
CA VAL A 201 -20.66 -0.72 3.33
C VAL A 201 -22.05 -1.03 3.89
N THR A 202 -22.61 -0.12 4.68
CA THR A 202 -23.97 -0.29 5.26
C THR A 202 -25.08 -0.20 4.21
N ASP A 203 -24.98 0.72 3.25
CA ASP A 203 -26.00 0.85 2.18
C ASP A 203 -25.99 -0.39 1.26
N GLU A 204 -24.82 -1.03 1.05
CA GLU A 204 -24.75 -2.30 0.31
C GLU A 204 -25.47 -3.46 1.01
N SER A 205 -25.30 -3.56 2.33
CA SER A 205 -25.83 -4.66 3.14
C SER A 205 -27.35 -4.62 3.23
N VAL A 206 -27.91 -3.43 3.43
CA VAL A 206 -29.36 -3.19 3.54
C VAL A 206 -30.07 -3.50 2.22
N HIS A 207 -29.51 -3.10 1.08
CA HIS A 207 -30.14 -3.32 -0.23
C HIS A 207 -30.26 -4.81 -0.61
N LYS A 208 -29.31 -5.66 -0.21
CA LYS A 208 -29.40 -7.11 -0.44
C LYS A 208 -30.46 -7.79 0.44
N SER A 209 -30.61 -7.34 1.69
CA SER A 209 -31.64 -7.83 2.62
C SER A 209 -33.06 -7.49 2.17
N HIS A 210 -33.26 -6.30 1.58
CA HIS A 210 -34.59 -5.76 1.25
C HIS A 210 -35.06 -6.01 -0.19
N SER A 211 -34.43 -6.91 -0.96
CA SER A 211 -34.89 -7.29 -2.30
C SER A 211 -36.33 -7.88 -2.35
N ASN A 212 -36.93 -8.16 -1.19
CA ASN A 212 -38.32 -8.63 -1.04
C ASN A 212 -39.28 -7.65 -0.34
N SER A 213 -38.84 -6.46 0.06
CA SER A 213 -39.74 -5.44 0.61
C SER A 213 -39.64 -4.19 -0.24
N SER A 214 -40.53 -4.11 -1.23
CA SER A 214 -40.93 -2.85 -1.83
C SER A 214 -41.11 -1.81 -0.73
N ALA A 215 -40.25 -0.79 -0.70
CA ALA A 215 -40.54 0.41 0.06
C ALA A 215 -41.93 0.87 -0.39
N GLU A 216 -42.90 0.80 0.52
CA GLU A 216 -44.27 1.22 0.28
C GLU A 216 -44.26 2.65 -0.28
N GLY A 217 -44.55 2.80 -1.59
CA GLY A 217 -44.88 4.09 -2.20
C GLY A 217 -44.22 4.44 -3.54
N CYS A 218 -43.06 3.87 -3.92
CA CYS A 218 -42.31 4.37 -5.09
C CYS A 218 -41.73 3.23 -5.94
N ASN A 219 -42.30 3.01 -7.14
CA ASN A 219 -41.94 1.87 -8.00
C ASN A 219 -41.08 2.28 -9.21
N CYS A 220 -40.01 1.52 -9.46
CA CYS A 220 -39.05 1.73 -10.55
C CYS A 220 -39.54 1.07 -11.85
N ASN A 221 -40.51 1.69 -12.53
CA ASN A 221 -41.14 1.06 -13.70
C ASN A 221 -40.50 1.43 -15.06
N THR A 222 -39.63 2.44 -15.11
CA THR A 222 -39.01 2.87 -16.38
C THR A 222 -37.72 2.10 -16.66
N GLN A 223 -37.48 1.77 -17.94
CA GLN A 223 -36.24 1.13 -18.38
C GLN A 223 -35.00 1.93 -17.96
N ILE A 224 -35.10 3.26 -17.99
CA ILE A 224 -34.04 4.18 -17.56
C ILE A 224 -33.72 4.03 -16.06
N CYS A 225 -34.76 3.88 -15.22
CA CYS A 225 -34.58 3.66 -13.78
C CYS A 225 -33.86 2.33 -13.50
N GLN A 226 -34.21 1.25 -14.21
CA GLN A 226 -33.54 -0.05 -14.09
C GLN A 226 -32.09 -0.01 -14.55
N ILE A 227 -31.78 0.69 -15.64
CA ILE A 227 -30.40 0.91 -16.10
C ILE A 227 -29.60 1.67 -15.03
N PHE A 228 -30.19 2.71 -14.44
CA PHE A 228 -29.51 3.48 -13.40
C PHE A 228 -29.26 2.66 -12.14
N GLN A 229 -30.27 1.89 -11.71
CA GLN A 229 -30.18 0.98 -10.58
C GLN A 229 -29.06 -0.05 -10.79
N ASN A 230 -29.07 -0.76 -11.93
CA ASN A 230 -28.06 -1.77 -12.22
C ASN A 230 -26.65 -1.18 -12.33
N GLY A 231 -26.49 -0.06 -13.05
CA GLY A 231 -25.19 0.57 -13.23
C GLY A 231 -24.58 1.07 -11.92
N TYR A 232 -25.40 1.65 -11.05
CA TYR A 232 -25.01 2.04 -9.69
C TYR A 232 -24.46 0.85 -8.89
N PHE A 233 -25.17 -0.29 -8.90
CA PHE A 233 -24.76 -1.47 -8.13
C PHE A 233 -23.44 -2.09 -8.60
N TRP A 234 -23.23 -2.20 -9.91
CA TRP A 234 -21.98 -2.74 -10.47
C TRP A 234 -20.76 -1.87 -10.15
N LEU A 235 -20.95 -0.56 -10.00
CA LEU A 235 -19.87 0.38 -9.75
C LEU A 235 -19.62 0.65 -8.26
N TYR A 236 -20.46 0.08 -7.41
CA TYR A 236 -20.41 0.29 -5.97
C TYR A 236 -19.03 0.01 -5.33
N PRO A 237 -18.36 -1.11 -5.65
CA PRO A 237 -17.10 -1.47 -5.01
C PRO A 237 -15.96 -0.49 -5.33
N PHE A 238 -16.03 0.24 -6.45
CA PHE A 238 -14.98 1.20 -6.80
C PHE A 238 -14.95 2.41 -5.86
N ASN A 239 -16.09 2.81 -5.29
CA ASN A 239 -16.15 3.90 -4.29
C ASN A 239 -15.62 3.44 -2.93
N ILE A 240 -15.96 2.21 -2.53
CA ILE A 240 -15.40 1.57 -1.34
C ILE A 240 -13.86 1.56 -1.44
N GLU A 241 -13.32 1.11 -2.58
CA GLU A 241 -11.87 1.09 -2.82
C GLU A 241 -11.27 2.49 -2.89
N TYR A 242 -11.88 3.43 -3.62
CA TYR A 242 -11.43 4.82 -3.70
C TYR A 242 -11.27 5.43 -2.30
N SER A 243 -12.29 5.27 -1.45
CA SER A 243 -12.33 5.84 -0.11
C SER A 243 -11.22 5.27 0.80
N LEU A 244 -10.99 3.96 0.78
CA LEU A 244 -9.88 3.33 1.51
C LEU A 244 -8.52 3.78 0.99
N PHE A 245 -8.36 3.84 -0.32
CA PHE A 245 -7.10 4.21 -0.97
C PHE A 245 -6.73 5.68 -0.73
N ALA A 246 -7.71 6.59 -0.84
CA ALA A 246 -7.56 7.99 -0.51
C ALA A 246 -7.21 8.16 0.99
N SER A 247 -7.84 7.40 1.89
CA SER A 247 -7.52 7.41 3.33
C SER A 247 -6.06 7.04 3.60
N ALA A 248 -5.55 5.99 2.94
CA ALA A 248 -4.16 5.57 3.07
C ALA A 248 -3.20 6.66 2.59
N MET A 249 -3.45 7.29 1.43
CA MET A 249 -2.63 8.37 0.91
C MET A 249 -2.64 9.62 1.81
N VAL A 250 -3.81 10.01 2.31
CA VAL A 250 -3.95 11.14 3.25
C VAL A 250 -3.19 10.86 4.56
N TYR A 251 -3.22 9.61 5.05
CA TYR A 251 -2.46 9.22 6.24
C TYR A 251 -0.94 9.35 6.03
N VAL A 252 -0.42 8.90 4.89
CA VAL A 252 1.01 9.08 4.54
C VAL A 252 1.38 10.56 4.55
N MET A 253 0.54 11.38 3.91
CA MET A 253 0.74 12.83 3.88
C MET A 253 0.72 13.43 5.30
N TRP A 254 -0.22 13.02 6.16
CA TRP A 254 -0.30 13.46 7.55
C TRP A 254 0.93 13.08 8.38
N LYS A 255 1.50 11.89 8.15
CA LYS A 255 2.76 11.47 8.78
C LYS A 255 3.96 12.28 8.30
N ASN A 256 3.92 12.77 7.06
CA ASN A 256 4.98 13.57 6.44
C ASN A 256 4.93 15.06 6.82
N VAL A 257 3.85 15.53 7.46
CA VAL A 257 3.76 16.92 7.96
C VAL A 257 4.78 17.21 9.07
N GLY A 258 5.69 18.15 8.80
CA GLY A 258 6.75 18.60 9.71
C GLY A 258 7.93 17.64 9.86
N ARG A 259 8.08 16.69 8.93
CA ARG A 259 9.20 15.75 8.85
C ARG A 259 10.40 16.40 8.14
N LEU A 260 11.54 16.47 8.82
CA LEU A 260 12.82 16.81 8.20
C LEU A 260 13.41 15.55 7.56
N ILE A 261 13.74 15.59 6.27
CA ILE A 261 14.47 14.51 5.58
C ILE A 261 15.90 15.00 5.35
N ASP A 262 16.87 14.24 5.85
CA ASP A 262 18.29 14.59 5.76
C ASP A 262 18.77 14.54 4.30
N HIS A 263 19.41 15.61 3.83
CA HIS A 263 19.80 15.81 2.41
C HIS A 263 20.86 14.81 1.90
N HIS A 264 21.42 13.95 2.74
CA HIS A 264 22.48 13.01 2.34
C HIS A 264 22.01 11.70 1.69
N THR A 265 20.70 11.51 1.48
CA THR A 265 20.14 10.31 0.82
C THR A 265 19.56 10.57 -0.58
N HIS A 266 20.06 11.59 -1.29
CA HIS A 266 19.58 11.96 -2.63
C HIS A 266 20.04 11.07 -3.80
N HIS A 267 20.59 9.89 -3.55
CA HIS A 267 20.84 8.87 -4.58
C HIS A 267 19.79 7.75 -4.54
N ALA A 268 18.51 8.10 -4.55
CA ALA A 268 17.49 7.14 -4.94
C ALA A 268 17.55 6.98 -6.47
N HIS A 269 18.08 5.84 -6.89
CA HIS A 269 18.14 5.41 -8.28
C HIS A 269 16.82 5.69 -8.97
N HIS A 270 16.88 6.39 -10.10
CA HIS A 270 15.80 6.45 -11.06
C HIS A 270 15.58 5.01 -11.54
N LEU A 271 14.70 4.25 -10.87
CA LEU A 271 14.36 2.87 -11.22
C LEU A 271 13.73 2.91 -12.61
N LYS A 272 14.58 2.79 -13.63
CA LYS A 272 14.15 2.72 -15.02
C LYS A 272 13.28 1.49 -15.12
N PHE A 273 12.03 1.71 -15.51
CA PHE A 273 11.04 0.69 -15.82
C PHE A 273 11.53 -0.13 -17.03
N LYS A 274 12.53 -0.99 -16.83
CA LYS A 274 12.95 -1.99 -17.80
C LYS A 274 12.11 -3.24 -17.56
N LEU A 275 10.81 -3.09 -17.77
CA LEU A 275 9.95 -4.23 -18.00
C LEU A 275 10.56 -5.02 -19.17
N PHE A 276 10.51 -6.34 -19.14
CA PHE A 276 10.75 -7.21 -20.29
C PHE A 276 12.19 -7.49 -20.79
N LYS A 277 13.25 -6.83 -20.32
CA LYS A 277 14.61 -7.27 -20.72
C LYS A 277 15.06 -8.49 -19.90
N ARG A 278 14.71 -9.69 -20.40
CA ARG A 278 15.34 -11.00 -20.10
C ARG A 278 14.79 -11.76 -18.87
N THR A 279 13.47 -11.72 -18.66
CA THR A 279 12.73 -12.63 -17.76
C THR A 279 12.41 -13.95 -18.49
N PHE A 280 12.30 -15.05 -17.75
CA PHE A 280 11.63 -16.24 -18.29
C PHE A 280 10.13 -15.90 -18.43
N PHE A 281 9.37 -16.61 -19.26
CA PHE A 281 7.94 -16.28 -19.44
C PHE A 281 7.02 -17.14 -18.60
N VAL A 282 7.56 -18.07 -17.80
CA VAL A 282 6.78 -19.11 -17.11
C VAL A 282 5.83 -18.50 -16.08
N GLY A 283 6.29 -17.55 -15.26
CA GLY A 283 5.45 -16.92 -14.23
C GLY A 283 4.29 -16.12 -14.83
N ILE A 284 4.57 -15.37 -15.90
CA ILE A 284 3.55 -14.60 -16.63
C ILE A 284 2.55 -15.53 -17.31
N ILE A 285 3.02 -16.55 -18.04
CA ILE A 285 2.14 -17.49 -18.77
C ILE A 285 1.22 -18.22 -17.79
N LEU A 286 1.77 -18.74 -16.68
CA LEU A 286 0.97 -19.43 -15.68
C LEU A 286 -0.01 -18.48 -14.98
N GLY A 287 0.42 -17.26 -14.66
CA GLY A 287 -0.45 -16.24 -14.08
C GLY A 287 -1.58 -15.81 -15.03
N LEU A 288 -1.30 -15.66 -16.32
CA LEU A 288 -2.30 -15.36 -17.35
C LEU A 288 -3.30 -16.51 -17.52
N PHE A 289 -2.83 -17.76 -17.46
CA PHE A 289 -3.70 -18.93 -17.49
C PHE A 289 -4.68 -18.92 -16.31
N ILE A 290 -4.20 -18.66 -15.09
CA ILE A 290 -5.06 -18.54 -13.90
C ILE A 290 -6.01 -17.34 -14.03
N LEU A 291 -5.56 -16.20 -14.54
CA LEU A 291 -6.40 -15.02 -14.78
C LEU A 291 -7.56 -15.34 -15.73
N VAL A 292 -7.27 -15.91 -16.90
CA VAL A 292 -8.30 -16.24 -17.91
C VAL A 292 -9.25 -17.32 -17.39
N SER A 293 -8.72 -18.36 -16.75
CA SER A 293 -9.53 -19.42 -16.14
C SER A 293 -10.45 -18.85 -15.05
N GLY A 294 -9.95 -17.96 -14.19
CA GLY A 294 -10.76 -17.32 -13.17
C GLY A 294 -11.82 -16.38 -13.73
N LEU A 295 -11.54 -15.67 -14.82
CA LEU A 295 -12.57 -14.86 -15.50
C LEU A 295 -13.69 -15.75 -16.06
N ALA A 296 -13.36 -16.91 -16.61
CA ALA A 296 -14.35 -17.87 -17.08
C ALA A 296 -15.22 -18.40 -15.92
N VAL A 297 -14.59 -18.76 -14.78
CA VAL A 297 -15.31 -19.18 -13.56
C VAL A 297 -16.22 -18.08 -13.04
N LEU A 298 -15.76 -16.82 -13.02
CA LEU A 298 -16.55 -15.66 -12.60
C LEU A 298 -17.81 -15.48 -13.47
N ILE A 299 -17.65 -15.54 -14.80
CA ILE A 299 -18.78 -15.40 -15.73
C ILE A 299 -19.79 -16.53 -15.50
N VAL A 300 -19.32 -17.77 -15.37
CA VAL A 300 -20.19 -18.92 -15.10
C VAL A 300 -20.91 -18.76 -13.76
N TYR A 301 -20.21 -18.32 -12.72
CA TYR A 301 -20.77 -18.08 -11.40
C TYR A 301 -21.90 -17.05 -11.45
N GLU A 302 -21.64 -15.87 -12.01
CA GLU A 302 -22.64 -14.79 -12.07
C GLU A 302 -23.86 -15.19 -12.91
N VAL A 303 -23.66 -15.88 -14.03
CA VAL A 303 -24.78 -16.30 -14.88
C VAL A 303 -25.63 -17.37 -14.19
N GLN A 304 -25.01 -18.35 -13.54
CA GLN A 304 -25.73 -19.49 -12.95
C GLN A 304 -26.35 -19.17 -11.58
N VAL A 305 -25.71 -18.35 -10.76
CA VAL A 305 -26.23 -17.98 -9.43
C VAL A 305 -27.39 -16.98 -9.55
N ASN A 306 -27.34 -16.07 -10.53
CA ASN A 306 -28.43 -15.10 -10.74
C ASN A 306 -29.65 -15.71 -11.44
N ASP A 307 -29.54 -16.90 -12.05
CA ASP A 307 -30.68 -17.61 -12.65
C ASP A 307 -31.49 -18.37 -11.58
N LYS A 308 -32.52 -17.70 -11.05
CA LYS A 308 -33.43 -18.26 -10.03
C LYS A 308 -34.27 -19.45 -10.53
N SER A 309 -34.26 -19.76 -11.83
CA SER A 309 -35.08 -20.84 -12.40
C SER A 309 -34.53 -22.25 -12.14
N GLN A 310 -33.24 -22.40 -11.83
CA GLN A 310 -32.54 -23.69 -11.79
C GLN A 310 -31.61 -23.82 -10.56
N PRO A 311 -32.15 -24.16 -9.37
CA PRO A 311 -31.37 -24.21 -8.13
C PRO A 311 -30.25 -25.27 -8.14
N ASP A 312 -30.38 -26.36 -8.90
CA ASP A 312 -29.33 -27.38 -9.02
C ASP A 312 -28.05 -26.84 -9.66
N LYS A 313 -28.16 -25.89 -10.59
CA LYS A 313 -27.00 -25.24 -11.24
C LYS A 313 -26.25 -24.31 -10.30
N LYS A 314 -26.91 -23.74 -9.28
CA LYS A 314 -26.25 -22.92 -8.25
C LYS A 314 -25.18 -23.71 -7.51
N ASN A 315 -25.46 -24.97 -7.17
CA ASN A 315 -24.52 -25.84 -6.48
C ASN A 315 -23.30 -26.17 -7.36
N GLU A 316 -23.50 -26.43 -8.65
CA GLU A 316 -22.41 -26.67 -9.60
C GLU A 316 -21.50 -25.43 -9.73
N ALA A 317 -22.08 -24.23 -9.84
CA ALA A 317 -21.34 -22.98 -9.89
C ALA A 317 -20.50 -22.74 -8.63
N LEU A 318 -21.08 -22.98 -7.43
CA LEU A 318 -20.38 -22.86 -6.15
C LEU A 318 -19.20 -23.84 -6.06
N ILE A 319 -19.40 -25.10 -6.47
CA ILE A 319 -18.34 -26.12 -6.48
C ILE A 319 -17.21 -25.69 -7.41
N MET A 320 -17.52 -25.23 -8.63
CA MET A 320 -16.52 -24.74 -9.59
C MET A 320 -15.72 -23.57 -9.01
N TYR A 321 -16.41 -22.61 -8.39
CA TYR A 321 -15.79 -21.47 -7.72
C TYR A 321 -14.82 -21.90 -6.60
N TYR A 322 -15.26 -22.78 -5.69
CA TYR A 322 -14.42 -23.23 -4.58
C TYR A 322 -13.22 -24.03 -5.06
N ILE A 323 -13.39 -24.95 -6.03
CA ILE A 323 -12.29 -25.74 -6.58
C ILE A 323 -11.24 -24.85 -7.22
N PHE A 324 -11.66 -23.91 -8.07
CA PHE A 324 -10.74 -22.95 -8.70
C PHE A 324 -9.94 -22.17 -7.65
N ASN A 325 -10.63 -21.62 -6.65
CA ASN A 325 -9.99 -20.84 -5.60
C ASN A 325 -9.02 -21.69 -4.76
N ILE A 326 -9.40 -22.92 -4.37
CA ILE A 326 -8.54 -23.84 -3.63
C ILE A 326 -7.25 -24.13 -4.40
N VAL A 327 -7.36 -24.43 -5.70
CA VAL A 327 -6.19 -24.69 -6.57
C VAL A 327 -5.31 -23.44 -6.65
N CYS A 328 -5.91 -22.28 -6.91
CA CYS A 328 -5.18 -21.00 -6.99
C CYS A 328 -4.44 -20.68 -5.68
N LEU A 329 -5.13 -20.75 -4.54
CA LEU A 329 -4.55 -20.44 -3.23
C LEU A 329 -3.44 -21.41 -2.83
N THR A 330 -3.59 -22.70 -3.16
CA THR A 330 -2.55 -23.71 -2.92
C THR A 330 -1.30 -23.40 -3.73
N LEU A 331 -1.43 -23.11 -5.03
CA LEU A 331 -0.31 -22.73 -5.89
C LEU A 331 0.37 -21.45 -5.41
N MET A 332 -0.40 -20.42 -5.04
CA MET A 332 0.14 -19.19 -4.46
C MET A 332 0.91 -19.46 -3.17
N SER A 333 0.38 -20.30 -2.28
CA SER A 333 1.04 -20.65 -1.02
C SER A 333 2.38 -21.34 -1.24
N LEU A 334 2.42 -22.34 -2.13
CA LEU A 334 3.66 -23.06 -2.48
C LEU A 334 4.71 -22.12 -3.07
N VAL A 335 4.29 -21.20 -3.95
CA VAL A 335 5.17 -20.22 -4.57
C VAL A 335 5.70 -19.20 -3.55
N CYS A 336 4.86 -18.70 -2.64
CA CYS A 336 5.29 -17.81 -1.55
C CYS A 336 6.34 -18.49 -0.65
N ILE A 337 6.09 -19.74 -0.24
CA ILE A 337 7.04 -20.53 0.57
C ILE A 337 8.36 -20.69 -0.18
N GLY A 338 8.32 -21.07 -1.47
CA GLY A 338 9.51 -21.18 -2.32
C GLY A 338 10.29 -19.86 -2.42
N GLY A 339 9.59 -18.73 -2.57
CA GLY A 339 10.17 -17.39 -2.58
C GLY A 339 10.85 -17.02 -1.26
N SER A 340 10.19 -17.27 -0.13
CA SER A 340 10.74 -17.05 1.21
C SER A 340 11.97 -17.93 1.49
N ILE A 341 11.97 -19.19 1.02
CA ILE A 341 13.17 -20.05 1.11
C ILE A 341 14.33 -19.44 0.32
N ILE A 342 14.08 -18.92 -0.87
CA ILE A 342 15.12 -18.26 -1.68
C ILE A 342 15.66 -17.01 -0.99
N TYR A 343 14.79 -16.23 -0.35
CA TYR A 343 15.19 -15.10 0.47
C TYR A 343 16.11 -15.50 1.63
N ARG A 344 15.84 -16.61 2.33
CA ARG A 344 16.75 -17.09 3.39
C ARG A 344 18.17 -17.39 2.89
N PHE A 345 18.32 -17.79 1.62
CA PHE A 345 19.63 -18.03 1.03
C PHE A 345 20.28 -16.79 0.42
N ASP A 346 19.55 -15.69 0.31
CA ASP A 346 20.00 -14.44 -0.27
C ASP A 346 20.59 -13.53 0.84
N LYS A 347 21.92 -13.32 0.81
CA LYS A 347 22.70 -12.62 1.85
C LYS A 347 22.62 -11.08 1.73
N ARG A 348 21.52 -10.53 1.21
CA ARG A 348 21.35 -9.06 1.18
C ARG A 348 21.10 -8.53 2.57
N ASP A 349 21.72 -7.40 2.90
CA ASP A 349 21.44 -6.70 4.14
C ASP A 349 19.99 -6.20 4.17
N MET A 350 19.38 -6.27 5.35
CA MET A 350 18.04 -5.73 5.57
C MET A 350 18.13 -4.23 5.79
N ASP A 351 17.28 -3.47 5.12
CA ASP A 351 17.17 -2.04 5.31
C ASP A 351 16.61 -1.73 6.69
N ARG A 352 17.49 -1.32 7.61
CA ARG A 352 17.14 -0.96 8.99
C ARG A 352 16.58 0.46 9.15
N HIS A 353 16.55 1.25 8.08
CA HIS A 353 16.05 2.63 8.13
C HIS A 353 14.55 2.69 8.40
N LYS A 354 14.14 3.43 9.43
CA LYS A 354 12.71 3.61 9.78
C LYS A 354 12.04 4.58 8.78
N ASN A 355 11.42 4.02 7.75
CA ASN A 355 10.61 4.77 6.78
C ASN A 355 9.11 4.64 7.16
N PRO A 356 8.39 5.76 7.45
CA PRO A 356 6.99 5.74 7.85
C PRO A 356 6.08 5.15 6.78
N THR A 357 6.39 5.37 5.49
CA THR A 357 5.63 4.81 4.36
C THR A 357 5.74 3.29 4.38
N ARG A 358 6.94 2.74 4.51
CA ARG A 358 7.16 1.29 4.62
C ARG A 358 6.52 0.68 5.87
N THR A 359 6.61 1.35 7.02
CA THR A 359 5.93 0.88 8.25
C THR A 359 4.41 0.90 8.11
N LEU A 360 3.87 1.90 7.42
CA LEU A 360 2.46 1.96 7.09
C LEU A 360 2.06 0.84 6.14
N ASP A 361 2.82 0.59 5.08
CA ASP A 361 2.50 -0.44 4.09
C ASP A 361 2.38 -1.82 4.75
N VAL A 362 3.27 -2.12 5.72
CA VAL A 362 3.17 -3.35 6.53
C VAL A 362 1.92 -3.34 7.42
N ALA A 363 1.63 -2.23 8.09
CA ALA A 363 0.46 -2.12 8.96
C ALA A 363 -0.86 -2.22 8.17
N LEU A 364 -0.93 -1.62 6.99
CA LEU A 364 -2.06 -1.72 6.07
C LEU A 364 -2.22 -3.14 5.54
N LEU A 365 -1.13 -3.79 5.12
CA LEU A 365 -1.17 -5.17 4.64
C LEU A 365 -1.67 -6.13 5.74
N MET A 366 -1.18 -5.98 6.97
CA MET A 366 -1.65 -6.77 8.11
C MET A 366 -3.08 -6.45 8.50
N GLY A 367 -3.44 -5.17 8.59
CA GLY A 367 -4.78 -4.71 8.95
C GLY A 367 -5.84 -5.17 7.95
N ALA A 368 -5.55 -5.08 6.65
CA ALA A 368 -6.43 -5.53 5.59
C ALA A 368 -6.62 -7.07 5.61
N ALA A 369 -5.57 -7.83 5.93
CA ALA A 369 -5.67 -9.29 6.07
C ALA A 369 -6.58 -9.74 7.22
N LEU A 370 -6.76 -8.92 8.27
CA LEU A 370 -7.62 -9.25 9.41
C LEU A 370 -9.09 -9.46 9.00
N GLY A 371 -9.59 -8.70 8.02
CA GLY A 371 -10.96 -8.88 7.52
C GLY A 371 -11.15 -10.28 6.96
N GLN A 372 -10.23 -10.72 6.12
CA GLN A 372 -10.30 -12.04 5.51
C GLN A 372 -10.06 -13.18 6.51
N TYR A 373 -9.20 -12.98 7.51
CA TYR A 373 -9.05 -13.92 8.62
C TYR A 373 -10.34 -14.05 9.41
N THR A 374 -11.01 -12.94 9.69
CA THR A 374 -12.28 -12.94 10.41
C THR A 374 -13.32 -13.77 9.68
N ILE A 375 -13.59 -13.49 8.39
CA ILE A 375 -14.53 -14.27 7.58
C ILE A 375 -14.16 -15.76 7.62
N SER A 376 -12.88 -16.09 7.41
CA SER A 376 -12.42 -17.49 7.36
C SER A 376 -12.62 -18.22 8.70
N TYR A 377 -12.33 -17.58 9.84
CA TYR A 377 -12.54 -18.18 11.16
C TYR A 377 -14.03 -18.38 11.48
N TYR A 378 -14.88 -17.40 11.16
CA TYR A 378 -16.33 -17.55 11.36
C TYR A 378 -16.90 -18.67 10.48
N SER A 379 -16.46 -18.79 9.21
CA SER A 379 -16.83 -19.90 8.32
C SER A 379 -16.36 -21.27 8.84
N ILE A 380 -15.12 -21.37 9.36
CA ILE A 380 -14.61 -22.62 9.96
C ILE A 380 -15.50 -23.06 11.12
N VAL A 381 -15.83 -22.14 12.04
CA VAL A 381 -16.68 -22.45 13.20
C VAL A 381 -18.08 -22.89 12.76
N ALA A 382 -18.70 -22.17 11.82
CA ALA A 382 -20.03 -22.53 11.32
C ALA A 382 -20.04 -23.91 10.66
N VAL A 383 -19.05 -24.22 9.82
CA VAL A 383 -18.99 -25.49 9.10
C VAL A 383 -18.70 -26.66 10.04
N VAL A 384 -17.79 -26.49 11.01
CA VAL A 384 -17.44 -27.56 11.96
C VAL A 384 -18.59 -27.88 12.92
N ALA A 385 -19.35 -26.85 13.33
CA ALA A 385 -20.48 -26.99 14.24
C ALA A 385 -21.77 -27.48 13.55
N SER A 386 -21.90 -27.27 12.23
CA SER A 386 -23.10 -27.64 11.48
C SER A 386 -23.11 -29.12 11.05
N LYS A 387 -24.32 -29.71 10.97
CA LYS A 387 -24.60 -31.02 10.34
C LYS A 387 -25.74 -30.83 9.32
N PRO A 388 -25.80 -31.57 8.20
CA PRO A 388 -24.86 -32.59 7.72
C PRO A 388 -23.59 -32.02 7.06
N ARG A 389 -22.57 -32.88 6.92
CA ARG A 389 -21.28 -32.56 6.29
C ARG A 389 -21.33 -32.87 4.81
N ASP A 390 -21.78 -31.90 4.03
CA ASP A 390 -21.91 -32.02 2.58
C ASP A 390 -20.58 -31.68 1.86
N ALA A 391 -20.45 -32.05 0.58
CA ALA A 391 -19.22 -31.78 -0.19
C ALA A 391 -18.86 -30.28 -0.26
N ILE A 392 -19.87 -29.41 -0.42
CA ILE A 392 -19.69 -27.95 -0.41
C ILE A 392 -19.14 -27.47 0.94
N SER A 393 -19.61 -28.05 2.05
CA SER A 393 -19.09 -27.72 3.38
C SER A 393 -17.62 -28.12 3.54
N ALA A 394 -17.21 -29.28 3.01
CA ALA A 394 -15.80 -29.69 3.02
C ALA A 394 -14.92 -28.77 2.15
N LEU A 395 -15.43 -28.34 0.99
CA LEU A 395 -14.75 -27.36 0.12
C LEU A 395 -14.63 -26.00 0.82
N ASN A 396 -15.68 -25.51 1.45
CA ASN A 396 -15.67 -24.23 2.17
C ASN A 396 -14.67 -24.25 3.36
N LEU A 397 -14.63 -25.35 4.11
CA LEU A 397 -13.63 -25.54 5.18
C LEU A 397 -12.20 -25.50 4.63
N THR A 398 -11.96 -26.22 3.53
CA THR A 398 -10.64 -26.28 2.87
C THR A 398 -10.24 -24.90 2.33
N TYR A 399 -11.17 -24.20 1.70
CA TYR A 399 -10.98 -22.83 1.22
C TYR A 399 -10.64 -21.88 2.37
N SER A 400 -11.37 -21.92 3.48
CA SER A 400 -11.15 -21.05 4.64
C SER A 400 -9.78 -21.28 5.28
N LEU A 401 -9.33 -22.54 5.42
CA LEU A 401 -8.00 -22.88 5.94
C LEU A 401 -6.89 -22.43 4.98
N LEU A 402 -7.05 -22.67 3.67
CA LEU A 402 -6.09 -22.23 2.67
C LEU A 402 -6.03 -20.71 2.55
N MET A 403 -7.14 -20.00 2.73
CA MET A 403 -7.16 -18.54 2.74
C MET A 403 -6.27 -17.99 3.85
N ILE A 404 -6.38 -18.53 5.07
CA ILE A 404 -5.52 -18.13 6.20
C ILE A 404 -4.05 -18.42 5.89
N ALA A 405 -3.74 -19.64 5.43
CA ALA A 405 -2.38 -20.04 5.09
C ALA A 405 -1.77 -19.16 3.98
N GLN A 406 -2.52 -18.92 2.92
CA GLN A 406 -2.10 -18.15 1.76
C GLN A 406 -1.78 -16.69 2.12
N HIS A 407 -2.66 -16.00 2.85
CA HIS A 407 -2.42 -14.63 3.30
C HIS A 407 -1.22 -14.55 4.25
N THR A 408 -1.07 -15.53 5.14
CA THR A 408 0.08 -15.59 6.06
C THR A 408 1.40 -15.72 5.29
N PHE A 409 1.50 -16.67 4.38
CA PHE A 409 2.73 -16.88 3.59
C PHE A 409 3.00 -15.71 2.63
N GLN A 410 1.98 -15.13 2.00
CA GLN A 410 2.14 -13.98 1.13
C GLN A 410 2.58 -12.74 1.91
N ASN A 411 2.04 -12.50 3.10
CA ASN A 411 2.47 -11.39 3.95
C ASN A 411 3.93 -11.52 4.34
N ILE A 412 4.37 -12.71 4.75
CA ILE A 412 5.79 -12.97 5.06
C ILE A 412 6.66 -12.68 3.83
N PHE A 413 6.27 -13.20 2.66
CA PHE A 413 7.01 -13.00 1.41
C PHE A 413 7.12 -11.52 1.02
N ILE A 414 6.00 -10.78 1.02
CA ILE A 414 5.97 -9.35 0.66
C ILE A 414 6.77 -8.52 1.65
N ILE A 415 6.54 -8.70 2.96
CA ILE A 415 7.21 -7.91 4.00
C ILE A 415 8.72 -8.15 3.94
N GLU A 416 9.15 -9.41 3.81
CA GLU A 416 10.57 -9.73 3.67
C GLU A 416 11.15 -9.12 2.39
N GLY A 417 10.43 -9.17 1.26
CA GLY A 417 10.83 -8.59 -0.02
C GLY A 417 11.02 -7.07 0.03
N LEU A 418 10.10 -6.34 0.66
CA LEU A 418 10.14 -4.87 0.80
C LEU A 418 11.21 -4.36 1.77
N HIS A 419 11.72 -5.21 2.66
CA HIS A 419 12.77 -4.84 3.63
C HIS A 419 14.19 -5.13 3.13
N ARG A 420 14.36 -5.71 1.94
CA ARG A 420 15.70 -5.99 1.40
C ARG A 420 16.25 -4.78 0.66
N GLN A 421 17.55 -4.54 0.80
CA GLN A 421 18.23 -3.50 0.04
C GLN A 421 18.13 -3.73 -1.48
N PRO A 422 18.01 -2.64 -2.26
CA PRO A 422 18.12 -2.72 -3.71
C PRO A 422 19.50 -3.29 -4.06
N PRO A 423 19.61 -4.09 -5.12
CA PRO A 423 20.90 -4.61 -5.55
C PRO A 423 21.80 -3.44 -5.91
N GLU A 424 23.00 -3.38 -5.31
CA GLU A 424 24.02 -2.39 -5.67
C GLU A 424 24.24 -2.44 -7.19
N GLU A 425 23.85 -1.37 -7.89
CA GLU A 425 24.31 -1.19 -9.27
C GLU A 425 25.81 -0.87 -9.16
N GLU A 426 26.65 -1.75 -9.68
CA GLU A 426 28.07 -1.45 -9.91
C GLU A 426 28.15 -0.10 -10.63
N HIS A 427 28.49 0.95 -9.88
CA HIS A 427 29.03 2.16 -10.48
C HIS A 427 30.20 1.66 -11.32
N LYS A 428 30.17 1.97 -12.62
CA LYS A 428 31.36 1.90 -13.45
C LYS A 428 32.35 2.90 -12.85
N ILE A 429 33.12 2.45 -11.87
CA ILE A 429 34.26 3.16 -11.36
C ILE A 429 35.23 3.21 -12.53
N ASP A 430 35.52 4.42 -12.99
CA ASP A 430 36.58 4.66 -13.97
C ASP A 430 37.86 3.94 -13.54
N PRO A 431 38.60 3.27 -14.44
CA PRO A 431 39.73 2.41 -14.07
C PRO A 431 40.89 3.12 -13.36
N HIS A 432 40.87 4.44 -13.23
CA HIS A 432 42.03 5.23 -12.80
C HIS A 432 42.14 5.55 -11.31
N ARG A 433 41.23 5.08 -10.44
CA ARG A 433 41.26 5.43 -9.00
C ARG A 433 41.26 4.23 -8.04
N LYS A 434 42.04 3.20 -8.35
CA LYS A 434 42.43 2.11 -7.41
C LYS A 434 43.94 2.10 -7.15
N GLY A 435 44.50 3.26 -6.83
CA GLY A 435 45.94 3.43 -6.57
C GLY A 435 46.30 3.79 -5.13
N VAL A 436 45.35 3.91 -4.20
CA VAL A 436 45.65 4.30 -2.81
C VAL A 436 44.59 3.66 -1.91
N TYR A 437 45.03 3.09 -0.78
CA TYR A 437 44.26 2.41 0.28
C TYR A 437 43.96 0.92 0.06
N GLY A 438 44.80 0.06 0.64
CA GLY A 438 44.44 -1.35 0.89
C GLY A 438 45.57 -2.38 0.94
N LEU A 439 46.76 -2.07 1.46
CA LEU A 439 47.78 -3.09 1.77
C LEU A 439 47.69 -3.46 3.25
N THR A 440 47.11 -4.61 3.57
CA THR A 440 47.22 -5.26 4.88
C THR A 440 48.23 -6.41 4.75
N PHE A 441 49.23 -6.37 5.63
CA PHE A 441 50.47 -7.14 5.60
C PHE A 441 50.28 -8.67 5.71
N VAL A 442 51.04 -9.43 4.91
CA VAL A 442 51.39 -10.84 5.17
C VAL A 442 52.93 -10.94 5.19
N ASN A 443 53.48 -11.51 6.26
CA ASN A 443 54.91 -11.61 6.55
C ASN A 443 55.62 -12.65 5.65
N VAL A 444 56.68 -12.23 4.96
CA VAL A 444 57.37 -12.99 3.90
C VAL A 444 58.60 -13.78 4.41
N ASN A 445 58.89 -13.80 5.71
CA ASN A 445 60.10 -14.46 6.23
C ASN A 445 59.98 -15.95 6.59
N ALA A 446 58.96 -16.68 6.10
CA ALA A 446 58.73 -18.06 6.54
C ALA A 446 59.31 -19.19 5.66
N VAL A 447 59.91 -18.93 4.49
CA VAL A 447 60.47 -20.03 3.66
C VAL A 447 61.73 -19.59 2.92
N SER A 448 62.90 -19.83 3.52
CA SER A 448 64.18 -19.90 2.79
C SER A 448 65.23 -20.71 3.58
N LEU A 449 65.56 -21.90 3.09
CA LEU A 449 66.77 -22.69 3.40
C LEU A 449 67.20 -23.34 2.07
N ARG A 450 68.20 -22.77 1.38
CA ARG A 450 69.64 -23.18 1.29
C ARG A 450 69.85 -24.55 0.60
N VAL A 451 70.79 -24.84 -0.32
CA VAL A 451 72.01 -24.22 -0.90
C VAL A 451 72.46 -25.08 -2.14
N PRO A 452 73.24 -24.57 -3.13
CA PRO A 452 73.77 -25.29 -4.31
C PRO A 452 75.28 -25.66 -4.22
N ASP A 453 75.81 -26.53 -5.11
CA ASP A 453 77.23 -26.67 -5.56
C ASP A 453 77.35 -27.82 -6.61
N GLY A 454 78.21 -27.87 -7.65
CA GLY A 454 79.25 -26.99 -8.20
C GLY A 454 79.98 -27.61 -9.43
N GLY A 455 80.64 -26.74 -10.25
CA GLY A 455 81.81 -26.97 -11.14
C GLY A 455 81.63 -27.70 -12.51
N SER A 456 82.23 -27.33 -13.66
CA SER A 456 83.21 -26.30 -14.03
C SER A 456 83.49 -26.29 -15.57
N ALA A 457 83.88 -25.12 -16.11
CA ALA A 457 84.64 -24.80 -17.36
C ALA A 457 83.91 -23.97 -18.46
N LEU A 458 84.46 -22.77 -18.75
CA LEU A 458 84.01 -21.69 -19.67
C LEU A 458 85.25 -21.19 -20.47
N PRO A 459 85.14 -20.48 -21.62
CA PRO A 459 84.80 -19.02 -21.65
C PRO A 459 83.89 -18.61 -22.86
N SER A 460 82.71 -17.98 -22.65
CA SER A 460 82.35 -16.53 -22.72
C SER A 460 82.80 -15.74 -23.97
N PRO A 461 82.02 -14.75 -24.49
CA PRO A 461 80.92 -13.98 -23.83
C PRO A 461 79.55 -14.03 -24.59
N VAL A 462 78.38 -14.25 -23.96
CA VAL A 462 77.52 -13.35 -23.13
C VAL A 462 76.73 -12.30 -23.98
N PRO A 463 75.42 -12.03 -23.76
CA PRO A 463 74.32 -12.94 -23.38
C PRO A 463 72.89 -12.55 -23.94
N GLU A 464 71.95 -13.51 -23.78
CA GLU A 464 70.52 -13.39 -23.35
C GLU A 464 69.48 -12.52 -24.12
N SER A 465 68.23 -12.98 -24.36
CA SER A 465 67.45 -14.04 -23.70
C SER A 465 66.41 -14.74 -24.62
N LEU A 466 66.41 -16.09 -24.52
CA LEU A 466 65.38 -17.07 -24.95
C LEU A 466 64.06 -16.86 -24.17
N GLY A 467 62.87 -17.31 -24.60
CA GLY A 467 62.55 -18.52 -25.35
C GLY A 467 62.01 -19.62 -24.41
N ALA A 468 60.67 -19.65 -24.24
CA ALA A 468 59.76 -20.76 -23.95
C ALA A 468 60.14 -21.87 -22.93
N VAL A 469 59.32 -22.06 -21.88
CA VAL A 469 58.69 -23.35 -21.51
C VAL A 469 57.37 -23.09 -20.75
N ALA A 470 56.34 -23.83 -21.13
CA ALA A 470 54.99 -23.79 -20.57
C ALA A 470 54.89 -24.36 -19.15
N ILE A 471 54.19 -23.65 -18.26
CA ILE A 471 53.50 -24.21 -17.09
C ILE A 471 52.18 -23.43 -16.93
N GLN A 472 51.04 -24.06 -17.23
CA GLN A 472 49.77 -23.70 -16.57
C GLN A 472 49.79 -24.31 -15.17
N PRO A 473 49.35 -23.59 -14.12
CA PRO A 473 47.92 -23.53 -13.83
C PRO A 473 47.43 -22.17 -13.29
N SER A 474 46.16 -21.92 -13.56
CA SER A 474 45.13 -21.34 -12.68
C SER A 474 45.50 -20.41 -11.52
N ASP A 475 44.66 -19.38 -11.41
CA ASP A 475 44.40 -18.49 -10.28
C ASP A 475 45.11 -17.13 -10.30
N VAL A 476 44.30 -16.08 -10.05
CA VAL A 476 44.65 -14.65 -9.90
C VAL A 476 44.74 -13.93 -11.27
N VAL A 477 43.74 -13.21 -11.78
CA VAL A 477 43.00 -12.10 -11.14
C VAL A 477 41.57 -12.00 -11.72
N GLN A 478 40.63 -12.61 -11.02
CA GLN A 478 39.41 -11.98 -10.48
C GLN A 478 38.73 -10.86 -11.30
N SER A 479 38.46 -11.07 -12.59
CA SER A 479 37.46 -10.29 -13.32
C SER A 479 36.09 -10.97 -13.22
N ILE A 480 35.22 -10.39 -12.39
CA ILE A 480 33.76 -10.30 -12.61
C ILE A 480 33.04 -11.65 -12.81
N ILE A 481 33.19 -12.59 -11.88
CA ILE A 481 32.19 -13.64 -11.66
C ILE A 481 31.26 -13.16 -10.54
N VAL A 482 30.28 -12.31 -10.89
CA VAL A 482 29.02 -12.35 -10.13
C VAL A 482 28.52 -13.79 -10.26
N PRO A 483 28.35 -14.56 -9.17
CA PRO A 483 28.08 -15.98 -9.27
C PRO A 483 26.83 -16.22 -10.11
N LYS A 484 26.88 -17.11 -11.12
CA LYS A 484 25.71 -17.52 -11.93
C LYS A 484 24.49 -17.84 -11.03
N LYS A 485 24.74 -18.31 -9.80
CA LYS A 485 23.74 -18.59 -8.75
C LYS A 485 22.94 -17.36 -8.28
N VAL A 486 23.55 -16.18 -8.14
CA VAL A 486 22.87 -14.94 -7.70
C VAL A 486 21.93 -14.43 -8.80
N LYS A 487 22.34 -14.55 -10.07
CA LYS A 487 21.52 -14.15 -11.22
C LYS A 487 20.27 -15.02 -11.41
N TRP A 488 20.32 -16.32 -11.09
CA TRP A 488 19.16 -17.20 -11.22
C TRP A 488 18.11 -16.99 -10.12
N ARG A 489 18.55 -16.79 -8.86
CA ARG A 489 17.64 -16.48 -7.74
C ARG A 489 16.83 -15.20 -7.98
N ARG A 490 17.52 -14.14 -8.43
CA ARG A 490 16.91 -12.87 -8.84
C ARG A 490 15.86 -13.05 -9.94
N LYS A 491 16.18 -13.82 -10.97
CA LYS A 491 15.22 -14.14 -12.04
C LYS A 491 14.01 -14.91 -11.50
N PHE A 492 14.23 -15.91 -10.66
CA PHE A 492 13.14 -16.70 -10.11
C PHE A 492 12.21 -15.87 -9.21
N LEU A 493 12.75 -14.99 -8.35
CA LEU A 493 11.97 -14.04 -7.56
C LEU A 493 11.09 -13.11 -8.42
N LYS A 494 11.60 -12.70 -9.59
CA LYS A 494 10.82 -11.95 -10.57
C LYS A 494 9.65 -12.75 -11.15
N GLU A 495 9.88 -14.02 -11.51
CA GLU A 495 8.81 -14.92 -11.98
C GLU A 495 7.73 -15.12 -10.91
N ILE A 496 8.16 -15.38 -9.67
CA ILE A 496 7.25 -15.52 -8.51
C ILE A 496 6.40 -14.25 -8.37
N SER A 497 7.04 -13.08 -8.36
CA SER A 497 6.35 -11.82 -8.14
C SER A 497 5.30 -11.55 -9.22
N LEU A 498 5.62 -11.83 -10.49
CA LEU A 498 4.68 -11.67 -11.61
C LEU A 498 3.53 -12.68 -11.57
N PHE A 499 3.81 -13.95 -11.25
CA PHE A 499 2.77 -14.96 -11.06
C PHE A 499 1.80 -14.55 -9.94
N LEU A 500 2.34 -14.21 -8.77
CA LEU A 500 1.52 -13.79 -7.62
C LEU A 500 0.74 -12.50 -7.92
N LEU A 501 1.33 -11.57 -8.69
CA LEU A 501 0.65 -10.35 -9.09
C LEU A 501 -0.62 -10.67 -9.89
N LEU A 502 -0.52 -11.50 -10.94
CA LEU A 502 -1.68 -11.88 -11.76
C LEU A 502 -2.73 -12.68 -10.98
N CYS A 503 -2.30 -13.56 -10.07
CA CYS A 503 -3.21 -14.29 -9.19
C CYS A 503 -3.96 -13.35 -8.21
N ASN A 504 -3.29 -12.34 -7.65
CA ASN A 504 -3.97 -11.37 -6.79
C ASN A 504 -4.93 -10.47 -7.60
N VAL A 505 -4.63 -10.17 -8.86
CA VAL A 505 -5.57 -9.43 -9.74
C VAL A 505 -6.86 -10.21 -9.94
N ILE A 506 -6.81 -11.51 -10.27
CA ILE A 506 -8.06 -12.27 -10.46
C ILE A 506 -8.84 -12.47 -9.16
N LEU A 507 -8.15 -12.71 -8.04
CA LEU A 507 -8.77 -12.83 -6.71
C LEU A 507 -9.29 -11.49 -6.17
N TRP A 508 -8.87 -10.36 -6.75
CA TRP A 508 -9.46 -9.06 -6.54
C TRP A 508 -10.72 -8.86 -7.39
N ILE A 509 -10.66 -9.20 -8.69
CA ILE A 509 -11.78 -9.04 -9.64
C ILE A 509 -12.99 -9.84 -9.18
N MET A 510 -12.83 -11.10 -8.75
CA MET A 510 -13.95 -11.97 -8.39
C MET A 510 -14.92 -11.34 -7.37
N PRO A 511 -14.50 -10.99 -6.13
CA PRO A 511 -15.39 -10.38 -5.15
C PRO A 511 -15.80 -8.94 -5.51
N ALA A 512 -14.98 -8.21 -6.28
CA ALA A 512 -15.30 -6.85 -6.73
C ALA A 512 -16.44 -6.82 -7.76
N PHE A 513 -16.62 -7.89 -8.54
CA PHE A 513 -17.65 -7.98 -9.58
C PHE A 513 -18.82 -8.90 -9.18
N GLY A 514 -19.08 -9.04 -7.88
CA GLY A 514 -20.31 -9.65 -7.37
C GLY A 514 -20.18 -11.09 -6.87
N ALA A 515 -19.11 -11.82 -7.22
CA ALA A 515 -18.98 -13.21 -6.80
C ALA A 515 -18.65 -13.31 -5.30
N ARG A 516 -19.71 -13.44 -4.49
CA ARG A 516 -19.65 -13.48 -3.03
C ARG A 516 -20.30 -14.77 -2.50
N PRO A 517 -19.61 -15.91 -2.59
CA PRO A 517 -20.14 -17.20 -2.14
C PRO A 517 -20.51 -17.21 -0.65
N GLN A 518 -20.03 -16.24 0.14
CA GLN A 518 -20.41 -16.08 1.54
C GLN A 518 -21.90 -15.81 1.72
N PHE A 519 -22.55 -15.16 0.74
CA PHE A 519 -23.99 -14.89 0.77
C PHE A 519 -24.79 -15.96 0.03
N ASP A 520 -24.17 -16.63 -0.94
CA ASP A 520 -24.84 -17.66 -1.74
C ASP A 520 -24.80 -19.05 -1.07
N ASN A 521 -23.87 -19.26 -0.13
CA ASN A 521 -23.82 -20.44 0.71
C ASN A 521 -24.69 -20.25 1.96
N ASP A 522 -25.78 -21.02 2.04
CA ASP A 522 -26.76 -20.87 3.11
C ASP A 522 -26.25 -21.36 4.49
N LYS A 523 -25.09 -22.03 4.56
CA LYS A 523 -24.60 -22.64 5.81
C LYS A 523 -24.29 -21.58 6.88
N GLU A 524 -23.50 -20.57 6.55
CA GLU A 524 -23.14 -19.50 7.49
C GLU A 524 -24.35 -18.63 7.86
N LEU A 525 -25.21 -18.36 6.87
CA LEU A 525 -26.47 -17.62 7.06
C LEU A 525 -27.40 -18.34 8.03
N ASN A 526 -27.56 -19.66 7.89
CA ASN A 526 -28.41 -20.45 8.79
C ASN A 526 -27.80 -20.60 10.20
N PHE A 527 -26.47 -20.54 10.34
CA PHE A 527 -25.79 -20.70 11.62
C PHE A 527 -25.77 -19.42 12.46
N TYR A 528 -25.37 -18.29 11.88
CA TYR A 528 -25.28 -17.00 12.58
C TYR A 528 -26.54 -16.14 12.45
N GLY A 529 -27.39 -16.44 11.48
CA GLY A 529 -28.51 -15.60 11.08
C GLY A 529 -28.07 -14.51 10.08
N ASN A 530 -29.00 -14.15 9.19
CA ASN A 530 -28.79 -13.13 8.16
C ASN A 530 -28.18 -11.81 8.67
N PRO A 531 -28.70 -11.15 9.74
CA PRO A 531 -28.20 -9.83 10.12
C PRO A 531 -26.76 -9.86 10.65
N MET A 532 -26.40 -10.89 11.42
CA MET A 532 -25.05 -11.00 11.99
C MET A 532 -24.03 -11.35 10.89
N TRP A 533 -24.33 -12.35 10.06
CA TRP A 533 -23.42 -12.77 9.01
C TRP A 533 -23.22 -11.69 7.94
N ALA A 534 -24.30 -11.03 7.51
CA ALA A 534 -24.20 -9.93 6.57
C ALA A 534 -23.31 -8.81 7.11
N THR A 535 -23.54 -8.37 8.35
CA THR A 535 -22.70 -7.35 8.99
C THR A 535 -21.21 -7.74 9.00
N ILE A 536 -20.88 -8.99 9.33
CA ILE A 536 -19.48 -9.47 9.35
C ILE A 536 -18.88 -9.42 7.94
N VAL A 537 -19.56 -9.99 6.95
CA VAL A 537 -19.06 -10.06 5.57
C VAL A 537 -18.94 -8.66 4.98
N ASP A 538 -19.93 -7.80 5.18
CA ASP A 538 -19.93 -6.45 4.61
C ASP A 538 -18.83 -5.58 5.22
N ILE A 539 -18.52 -5.71 6.51
CA ILE A 539 -17.37 -5.02 7.12
C ILE A 539 -16.05 -5.63 6.63
N CYS A 540 -15.93 -6.95 6.59
CA CYS A 540 -14.65 -7.63 6.42
C CYS A 540 -14.23 -7.84 4.97
N LEU A 541 -15.17 -8.00 4.04
CA LEU A 541 -14.90 -8.29 2.64
C LEU A 541 -14.19 -7.12 1.94
N PRO A 542 -14.57 -5.84 2.14
CA PRO A 542 -13.82 -4.70 1.61
C PRO A 542 -12.34 -4.71 2.01
N PHE A 543 -12.02 -5.08 3.25
CA PHE A 543 -10.62 -5.22 3.68
C PHE A 543 -9.91 -6.33 2.90
N GLY A 544 -10.59 -7.44 2.60
CA GLY A 544 -10.06 -8.50 1.74
C GLY A 544 -9.81 -8.04 0.30
N ILE A 545 -10.70 -7.23 -0.27
CA ILE A 545 -10.54 -6.66 -1.62
C ILE A 545 -9.36 -5.66 -1.63
N PHE A 546 -9.33 -4.74 -0.67
CA PHE A 546 -8.23 -3.79 -0.49
C PHE A 546 -6.88 -4.49 -0.29
N TYR A 547 -6.85 -5.59 0.48
CA TYR A 547 -5.65 -6.41 0.66
C TYR A 547 -5.09 -6.90 -0.68
N ARG A 548 -5.94 -7.43 -1.57
CA ARG A 548 -5.50 -7.95 -2.87
C ARG A 548 -4.92 -6.84 -3.75
N MET A 549 -5.54 -5.66 -3.78
CA MET A 549 -5.01 -4.49 -4.49
C MET A 549 -3.66 -4.03 -3.93
N HIS A 550 -3.56 -3.89 -2.62
CA HIS A 550 -2.32 -3.47 -1.96
C HIS A 550 -1.20 -4.52 -2.13
N ALA A 551 -1.56 -5.80 -2.19
CA ALA A 551 -0.62 -6.87 -2.48
C ALA A 551 -0.12 -6.83 -3.93
N VAL A 552 -0.97 -6.59 -4.93
CA VAL A 552 -0.58 -6.42 -6.35
C VAL A 552 0.49 -5.33 -6.48
N ALA A 553 0.23 -4.21 -5.84
CA ALA A 553 1.13 -3.08 -5.76
C ALA A 553 2.47 -3.41 -5.09
N SER A 554 2.42 -4.00 -3.90
CA SER A 554 3.61 -4.40 -3.15
C SER A 554 4.43 -5.43 -3.93
N LEU A 555 3.79 -6.38 -4.62
CA LEU A 555 4.45 -7.37 -5.47
C LEU A 555 5.09 -6.75 -6.70
N LEU A 556 4.51 -5.69 -7.28
CA LEU A 556 5.14 -4.93 -8.35
C LEU A 556 6.42 -4.24 -7.86
N GLU A 557 6.40 -3.66 -6.66
CA GLU A 557 7.59 -3.08 -6.05
C GLU A 557 8.65 -4.15 -5.76
N VAL A 558 8.25 -5.29 -5.19
CA VAL A 558 9.15 -6.44 -4.99
C VAL A 558 9.73 -6.96 -6.31
N TYR A 559 8.96 -6.99 -7.40
CA TYR A 559 9.45 -7.37 -8.73
C TYR A 559 10.53 -6.41 -9.24
N ILE A 560 10.34 -5.11 -9.01
CA ILE A 560 11.27 -4.06 -9.41
C ILE A 560 12.56 -4.13 -8.56
N MET A 561 12.43 -4.33 -7.25
CA MET A 561 13.54 -4.45 -6.30
C MET A 561 14.29 -5.79 -6.42
N SER A 562 13.63 -6.84 -6.90
CA SER A 562 14.22 -8.16 -7.12
C SER A 562 15.26 -8.13 -8.21
#